data_AF-A0A930BWS5-F1
#
_entry.id   AF-A0A930BWS5-F1
#
_cell.length_a   1.000
_cell.length_b   1.000
_cell.length_c   1.000
_cell.angle_alpha   90.00
_cell.angle_beta   90.00
_cell.angle_gamma   90.00
#
_symmetry.space_group_name_H-M   'P 1'
#
loop_
_entity.id
_entity.type
_entity.pdbx_description
1 polymer ?
#
loop_
_entity_poly.entity_id
_entity_poly.type
_entity_poly.pdbx_seq_one_letter_code
_entity_poly.pdbx_strand_id
1 'polypeptide(L)'
;MTNKIVSLAVVGAFMALGSQAALAAPDWAKVGKSTIHVFHPGAAPFEWVQGKGEHSGASGLKKGESCAGCHVEDGKLSLDLKRLASKELEPKGAPKTMTYPVTVQAAYDANNLYVRLTFKAPAGGADHSDKDNEVKATMMFPNDKVPMGDQVGCWASCHEDSKGMPKGKDKTKYVTAGAMDLMQWASGGKSADGFVADKRNMTGGKAGATAEGAKNGDTYTVTFTRKLAGNAVLAAGKAVPFGIAIHADNAAGRFHHVSFGHTIGLGADGDVKAAKQ
;
A
#
# COMPACT_ATOMS: atom_id res chain seq x y z
N MET A 1 -53.56 47.40 -34.44
CA MET A 1 -53.58 47.59 -32.97
C MET A 1 -53.21 46.28 -32.31
N THR A 2 -52.26 46.37 -31.38
CA THR A 2 -51.96 45.45 -30.26
C THR A 2 -51.42 44.04 -30.54
N ASN A 3 -50.12 43.84 -30.24
CA ASN A 3 -49.59 42.89 -29.22
C ASN A 3 -48.04 42.93 -29.29
N LYS A 4 -47.37 43.63 -28.38
CA LYS A 4 -46.81 43.19 -27.09
C LYS A 4 -45.67 42.14 -27.17
N ILE A 5 -44.46 42.64 -26.89
CA ILE A 5 -43.40 42.17 -25.96
C ILE A 5 -42.94 40.69 -26.05
N VAL A 6 -41.61 40.49 -26.15
CA VAL A 6 -40.73 39.86 -25.14
C VAL A 6 -39.44 39.34 -25.79
N SER A 7 -38.32 39.80 -25.26
CA SER A 7 -36.95 39.34 -25.49
C SER A 7 -36.81 37.83 -25.36
N LEU A 8 -36.07 37.18 -26.27
CA LEU A 8 -35.54 35.84 -26.06
C LEU A 8 -34.01 35.90 -25.97
N ALA A 9 -33.52 35.46 -24.82
CA ALA A 9 -32.13 35.44 -24.42
C ALA A 9 -31.28 34.57 -25.35
N VAL A 10 -30.11 35.09 -25.74
CA VAL A 10 -28.99 34.28 -26.24
C VAL A 10 -28.36 33.61 -25.02
N VAL A 11 -28.84 32.43 -24.67
CA VAL A 11 -28.10 31.52 -23.78
C VAL A 11 -27.04 30.84 -24.63
N GLY A 12 -25.82 31.33 -24.51
CA GLY A 12 -24.64 30.74 -25.12
C GLY A 12 -24.46 29.30 -24.65
N ALA A 13 -24.31 28.41 -25.63
CA ALA A 13 -23.92 27.03 -25.44
C ALA A 13 -22.53 26.95 -24.80
N PHE A 14 -22.46 26.64 -23.51
CA PHE A 14 -21.24 26.18 -22.85
C PHE A 14 -21.64 25.24 -21.72
N MET A 15 -21.57 23.93 -21.97
CA MET A 15 -21.11 22.89 -21.05
C MET A 15 -21.32 21.52 -21.72
N ALA A 16 -20.52 21.24 -22.75
CA ALA A 16 -20.05 19.88 -22.98
C ALA A 16 -18.80 19.69 -22.10
N LEU A 17 -19.00 19.67 -20.78
CA LEU A 17 -18.01 19.08 -19.87
C LEU A 17 -18.05 17.58 -20.19
N GLY A 18 -17.03 17.13 -20.91
CA GLY A 18 -16.86 15.73 -21.27
C GLY A 18 -17.13 14.86 -20.05
N SER A 19 -18.19 14.05 -20.15
CA SER A 19 -18.35 12.90 -19.30
C SER A 19 -17.10 12.05 -19.50
N GLN A 20 -16.15 12.15 -18.56
CA GLN A 20 -15.23 11.05 -18.34
C GLN A 20 -16.16 9.88 -18.07
N ALA A 21 -16.30 8.99 -19.05
CA ALA A 21 -17.07 7.77 -18.89
C ALA A 21 -16.62 7.18 -17.55
N ALA A 22 -17.56 7.09 -16.60
CA ALA A 22 -17.31 6.42 -15.34
C ALA A 22 -16.92 5.00 -15.74
N LEU A 23 -15.61 4.71 -15.71
CA LEU A 23 -15.12 3.36 -15.99
C LEU A 23 -15.81 2.48 -14.94
N ALA A 24 -16.59 1.52 -15.42
CA ALA A 24 -17.33 0.63 -14.55
C ALA A 24 -16.33 -0.06 -13.61
N ALA A 25 -16.61 -0.02 -12.30
CA ALA A 25 -15.79 -0.74 -11.33
C ALA A 25 -15.68 -2.23 -11.73
N PRO A 26 -14.54 -2.89 -11.50
CA PRO A 26 -14.38 -4.30 -11.85
C PRO A 26 -15.50 -5.16 -11.28
N ASP A 27 -15.94 -6.18 -12.03
CA ASP A 27 -16.86 -7.20 -11.53
C ASP A 27 -16.11 -8.12 -10.56
N TRP A 28 -16.04 -7.69 -9.30
CA TRP A 28 -15.26 -8.37 -8.27
C TRP A 28 -15.76 -9.77 -7.93
N ALA A 29 -16.94 -10.19 -8.38
CA ALA A 29 -17.40 -11.56 -8.23
C ALA A 29 -16.62 -12.52 -9.14
N LYS A 30 -16.07 -12.01 -10.25
CA LYS A 30 -15.29 -12.77 -11.25
C LYS A 30 -13.77 -12.64 -11.07
N VAL A 31 -13.31 -11.71 -10.23
CA VAL A 31 -11.89 -11.51 -9.96
C VAL A 31 -11.40 -12.55 -8.94
N GLY A 32 -10.34 -13.29 -9.28
CA GLY A 32 -9.72 -14.27 -8.38
C GLY A 32 -9.22 -13.65 -7.08
N LYS A 33 -9.27 -14.42 -5.99
CA LYS A 33 -8.82 -14.00 -4.65
C LYS A 33 -7.46 -14.62 -4.34
N SER A 34 -6.53 -13.80 -3.87
CA SER A 34 -5.30 -14.21 -3.21
C SER A 34 -5.34 -13.82 -1.74
N THR A 35 -4.64 -14.55 -0.88
CA THR A 35 -4.49 -14.21 0.54
C THR A 35 -3.05 -13.82 0.79
N ILE A 36 -2.82 -12.59 1.24
CA ILE A 36 -1.52 -12.11 1.72
C ILE A 36 -1.62 -11.91 3.23
N HIS A 37 -0.70 -12.50 3.97
CA HIS A 37 -0.60 -12.26 5.41
C HIS A 37 0.22 -11.00 5.66
N VAL A 38 -0.30 -10.13 6.52
CA VAL A 38 0.44 -8.99 7.05
C VAL A 38 0.87 -9.28 8.48
N PHE A 39 2.00 -8.72 8.91
CA PHE A 39 2.53 -8.92 10.26
C PHE A 39 3.09 -7.62 10.84
N HIS A 40 3.09 -7.52 12.17
CA HIS A 40 3.72 -6.40 12.88
C HIS A 40 5.25 -6.58 12.87
N PRO A 41 6.02 -5.68 12.23
CA PRO A 41 7.43 -5.91 11.97
C PRO A 41 8.36 -5.53 13.13
N GLY A 42 7.82 -4.94 14.20
CA GLY A 42 8.66 -4.33 15.24
C GLY A 42 9.45 -3.14 14.71
N ALA A 43 10.45 -2.70 15.47
CA ALA A 43 11.48 -1.77 15.01
C ALA A 43 12.62 -2.52 14.29
N ALA A 44 12.30 -3.16 13.16
CA ALA A 44 13.24 -3.88 12.30
C ALA A 44 13.50 -3.11 10.97
N PRO A 45 14.28 -2.01 11.01
CA PRO A 45 14.59 -1.21 9.82
C PRO A 45 15.54 -1.94 8.87
N PHE A 46 15.71 -1.38 7.68
CA PHE A 46 16.56 -1.93 6.63
C PHE A 46 18.01 -2.12 7.08
N GLU A 47 18.55 -1.19 7.89
CA GLU A 47 19.90 -1.32 8.46
C GLU A 47 20.04 -2.57 9.31
N TRP A 48 19.04 -2.89 10.13
CA TRP A 48 19.01 -4.10 10.95
C TRP A 48 18.89 -5.37 10.09
N VAL A 49 18.05 -5.32 9.05
CA VAL A 49 17.85 -6.43 8.10
C VAL A 49 19.13 -6.79 7.36
N GLN A 50 19.97 -5.79 7.06
CA GLN A 50 21.27 -5.96 6.41
C GLN A 50 22.44 -6.13 7.40
N GLY A 51 22.17 -5.96 8.70
CA GLY A 51 23.15 -5.98 9.79
C GLY A 51 23.77 -7.37 9.99
N LYS A 52 25.10 -7.45 9.90
CA LYS A 52 25.82 -8.71 10.11
C LYS A 52 25.69 -9.14 11.58
N GLY A 53 25.07 -10.30 11.79
CA GLY A 53 24.86 -10.86 13.13
C GLY A 53 23.60 -10.34 13.83
N GLU A 54 22.90 -9.37 13.24
CA GLU A 54 21.62 -8.86 13.73
C GLU A 54 20.45 -9.64 13.12
N HIS A 55 20.48 -9.81 11.79
CA HIS A 55 19.52 -10.60 11.03
C HIS A 55 20.24 -11.73 10.28
N SER A 56 19.84 -12.98 10.52
CA SER A 56 20.47 -14.16 9.91
C SER A 56 20.36 -14.17 8.38
N GLY A 57 19.31 -13.55 7.82
CA GLY A 57 19.09 -13.43 6.38
C GLY A 57 19.97 -12.39 5.68
N ALA A 58 20.77 -11.59 6.40
CA ALA A 58 21.58 -10.52 5.80
C ALA A 58 22.55 -11.03 4.71
N SER A 59 23.06 -12.26 4.84
CA SER A 59 23.94 -12.86 3.83
C SER A 59 23.20 -13.36 2.59
N GLY A 60 21.97 -13.86 2.75
CA GLY A 60 21.11 -14.27 1.65
C GLY A 60 20.67 -13.07 0.81
N LEU A 61 20.25 -11.98 1.45
CA LEU A 61 19.87 -10.76 0.75
C LEU A 61 20.98 -10.21 -0.17
N LYS A 62 22.24 -10.32 0.27
CA LYS A 62 23.41 -9.94 -0.55
C LYS A 62 23.64 -10.84 -1.76
N LYS A 63 23.09 -12.06 -1.75
CA LYS A 63 23.21 -13.06 -2.82
C LYS A 63 22.06 -13.05 -3.81
N GLY A 64 21.00 -12.30 -3.55
CA GLY A 64 19.86 -12.15 -4.47
C GLY A 64 18.52 -12.57 -3.87
N GLU A 65 18.52 -13.24 -2.73
CA GLU A 65 17.29 -13.69 -2.07
C GLU A 65 16.37 -12.52 -1.72
N SER A 66 15.07 -12.74 -1.80
CA SER A 66 14.05 -11.80 -1.38
C SER A 66 13.59 -12.10 0.05
N CYS A 67 13.01 -11.10 0.73
CA CYS A 67 12.42 -11.33 2.05
C CYS A 67 11.36 -12.44 2.00
N ALA A 68 10.51 -12.43 0.97
CA ALA A 68 9.49 -13.45 0.79
C ALA A 68 10.10 -14.84 0.53
N GLY A 69 11.21 -14.93 -0.21
CA GLY A 69 11.89 -16.20 -0.48
C GLY A 69 12.41 -16.90 0.78
N CYS A 70 12.71 -16.16 1.86
CA CYS A 70 13.12 -16.74 3.15
C CYS A 70 11.97 -16.84 4.17
N HIS A 71 11.00 -15.92 4.12
CA HIS A 71 9.97 -15.80 5.16
C HIS A 71 8.57 -16.18 4.71
N VAL A 72 8.40 -16.69 3.50
CA VAL A 72 7.13 -17.23 3.02
C VAL A 72 7.36 -18.67 2.55
N GLU A 73 6.74 -19.62 3.24
CA GLU A 73 6.78 -21.04 2.93
C GLU A 73 5.34 -21.54 2.77
N ASP A 74 5.02 -22.14 1.63
CA ASP A 74 3.67 -22.61 1.28
C ASP A 74 2.56 -21.55 1.49
N GLY A 75 2.88 -20.28 1.17
CA GLY A 75 1.97 -19.14 1.32
C GLY A 75 1.74 -18.68 2.76
N LYS A 76 2.51 -19.19 3.72
CA LYS A 76 2.45 -18.83 5.15
C LYS A 76 3.70 -18.07 5.56
N LEU A 77 3.54 -17.15 6.50
CA LEU A 77 4.67 -16.44 7.08
C LEU A 77 5.49 -17.36 7.99
N SER A 78 6.80 -17.44 7.73
CA SER A 78 7.81 -18.10 8.54
C SER A 78 8.65 -17.04 9.26
N LEU A 79 8.17 -16.63 10.44
CA LEU A 79 8.74 -15.54 11.24
C LEU A 79 8.77 -15.88 12.72
N ASP A 80 9.82 -15.46 13.40
CA ASP A 80 9.85 -15.45 14.87
C ASP A 80 9.05 -14.24 15.41
N LEU A 81 7.73 -14.42 15.51
CA LEU A 81 6.84 -13.39 16.03
C LEU A 81 7.13 -13.02 17.49
N LYS A 82 7.72 -13.94 18.29
CA LYS A 82 8.11 -13.65 19.67
C LYS A 82 9.31 -12.70 19.70
N ARG A 83 10.27 -12.91 18.80
CA ARG A 83 11.40 -11.99 18.63
C ARG A 83 10.93 -10.60 18.20
N LEU A 84 10.05 -10.51 17.22
CA LEU A 84 9.47 -9.23 16.77
C LEU A 84 8.69 -8.52 17.89
N ALA A 85 8.01 -9.27 18.75
CA ALA A 85 7.29 -8.74 19.90
C ALA A 85 8.16 -8.51 21.16
N SER A 86 9.46 -8.83 21.11
CA SER A 86 10.36 -8.68 22.25
C SER A 86 10.54 -7.21 22.65
N LYS A 87 10.90 -6.96 23.91
CA LYS A 87 11.18 -5.58 24.39
C LYS A 87 12.36 -4.91 23.68
N GLU A 88 13.24 -5.70 23.07
CA GLU A 88 14.36 -5.18 22.28
C GLU A 88 13.87 -4.60 20.95
N LEU A 89 13.07 -5.36 20.18
CA LEU A 89 12.59 -4.91 18.87
C LEU A 89 11.32 -4.05 18.96
N GLU A 90 10.51 -4.21 20.00
CA GLU A 90 9.26 -3.46 20.17
C GLU A 90 9.13 -2.91 21.60
N PRO A 91 10.00 -1.96 22.00
CA PRO A 91 10.07 -1.47 23.38
C PRO A 91 8.78 -0.81 23.87
N LYS A 92 8.03 -0.17 22.97
CA LYS A 92 6.73 0.46 23.28
C LYS A 92 5.60 -0.55 23.49
N GLY A 93 5.75 -1.77 23.01
CA GLY A 93 4.75 -2.84 23.14
C GLY A 93 4.25 -3.31 21.77
N ALA A 94 4.14 -4.62 21.63
CA ALA A 94 3.60 -5.26 20.43
C ALA A 94 2.06 -5.31 20.49
N PRO A 95 1.37 -5.31 19.34
CA PRO A 95 -0.06 -5.55 19.31
C PRO A 95 -0.38 -6.98 19.76
N LYS A 96 -1.61 -7.20 20.27
CA LYS A 96 -2.10 -8.56 20.58
C LYS A 96 -2.09 -9.47 19.36
N THR A 97 -2.54 -8.94 18.22
CA THR A 97 -2.52 -9.65 16.94
C THR A 97 -1.23 -9.32 16.21
N MET A 98 -0.32 -10.29 16.10
CA MET A 98 0.94 -10.09 15.38
C MET A 98 0.83 -10.33 13.87
N THR A 99 -0.15 -11.12 13.42
CA THR A 99 -0.37 -11.48 12.02
C THR A 99 -1.85 -11.68 11.75
N TYR A 100 -2.31 -11.30 10.56
CA TYR A 100 -3.65 -11.61 10.08
C TYR A 100 -3.71 -11.62 8.55
N PRO A 101 -4.68 -12.36 7.96
CA PRO A 101 -4.83 -12.44 6.51
C PRO A 101 -5.52 -11.19 5.94
N VAL A 102 -5.05 -10.77 4.77
CA VAL A 102 -5.69 -9.79 3.88
C VAL A 102 -6.04 -10.49 2.58
N THR A 103 -7.32 -10.51 2.23
CA THR A 103 -7.76 -10.95 0.90
C THR A 103 -7.46 -9.84 -0.09
N VAL A 104 -6.78 -10.19 -1.18
CA VAL A 104 -6.41 -9.28 -2.26
C VAL A 104 -7.04 -9.76 -3.56
N GLN A 105 -7.71 -8.85 -4.24
CA GLN A 105 -8.21 -9.04 -5.60
C GLN A 105 -7.65 -7.91 -6.47
N ALA A 106 -7.19 -8.22 -7.66
CA ALA A 106 -6.66 -7.23 -8.59
C ALA A 106 -7.32 -7.37 -9.95
N ALA A 107 -7.57 -6.25 -10.61
CA ALA A 107 -8.06 -6.17 -11.96
C ALA A 107 -7.34 -5.04 -12.70
N TYR A 108 -7.26 -5.10 -14.03
CA TYR A 108 -6.64 -4.03 -14.80
C TYR A 108 -7.28 -3.89 -16.18
N ASP A 109 -7.23 -2.67 -16.71
CA ASP A 109 -7.63 -2.36 -18.09
C ASP A 109 -6.44 -1.71 -18.84
N ALA A 110 -6.70 -1.07 -19.99
CA ALA A 110 -5.66 -0.41 -20.78
C ALA A 110 -4.96 0.75 -20.05
N ASN A 111 -5.60 1.34 -19.04
CA ASN A 111 -5.20 2.58 -18.38
C ASN A 111 -4.94 2.42 -16.88
N ASN A 112 -5.65 1.53 -16.20
CA ASN A 112 -5.69 1.46 -14.74
C ASN A 112 -5.43 0.06 -14.19
N LEU A 113 -4.86 0.05 -12.99
CA LEU A 113 -4.88 -1.06 -12.04
C LEU A 113 -5.91 -0.74 -10.94
N TYR A 114 -6.72 -1.73 -10.61
CA TYR A 114 -7.66 -1.73 -9.51
C TYR A 114 -7.25 -2.81 -8.50
N VAL A 115 -7.18 -2.47 -7.22
CA VAL A 115 -6.85 -3.43 -6.16
C VAL A 115 -7.86 -3.32 -5.03
N ARG A 116 -8.49 -4.44 -4.67
CA ARG A 116 -9.40 -4.54 -3.54
C ARG A 116 -8.75 -5.34 -2.42
N LEU A 117 -8.65 -4.72 -1.25
CA LEU A 117 -8.25 -5.34 0.00
C LEU A 117 -9.49 -5.61 0.85
N THR A 118 -9.62 -6.82 1.38
CA THR A 118 -10.66 -7.18 2.35
C THR A 118 -10.02 -7.83 3.57
N PHE A 119 -10.26 -7.28 4.77
CA PHE A 119 -9.62 -7.73 6.00
C PHE A 119 -10.42 -7.35 7.24
N LYS A 120 -10.15 -8.06 8.35
CA LYS A 120 -10.62 -7.68 9.69
C LYS A 120 -9.50 -6.93 10.40
N ALA A 121 -9.75 -5.68 10.78
CA ALA A 121 -8.75 -4.86 11.46
C ALA A 121 -8.59 -5.36 12.91
N PRO A 122 -7.37 -5.69 13.37
CA PRO A 122 -7.15 -6.10 14.74
C PRO A 122 -7.26 -4.91 15.72
N ALA A 123 -7.57 -5.21 16.97
CA ALA A 123 -7.50 -4.28 18.10
C ALA A 123 -6.41 -4.72 19.12
N GLY A 124 -6.17 -3.90 20.12
CA GLY A 124 -5.16 -4.14 21.15
C GLY A 124 -3.74 -3.80 20.69
N GLY A 125 -3.61 -2.74 19.90
CA GLY A 125 -2.33 -2.11 19.56
C GLY A 125 -1.72 -1.36 20.74
N ALA A 126 -0.42 -1.04 20.66
CA ALA A 126 0.25 -0.23 21.66
C ALA A 126 0.21 1.28 21.37
N ASP A 127 -0.16 1.67 20.15
CA ASP A 127 -0.28 3.06 19.71
C ASP A 127 -1.69 3.34 19.22
N HIS A 128 -2.28 4.41 19.74
CA HIS A 128 -3.62 4.90 19.36
C HIS A 128 -3.54 6.41 19.05
N SER A 129 -2.43 6.83 18.44
CA SER A 129 -2.12 8.26 18.26
C SER A 129 -2.89 8.92 17.10
N ASP A 130 -3.46 8.13 16.18
CA ASP A 130 -4.32 8.61 15.11
C ASP A 130 -5.78 8.66 15.54
N LYS A 131 -6.18 9.80 16.13
CA LYS A 131 -7.54 10.01 16.64
C LYS A 131 -8.58 10.13 15.53
N ASP A 132 -8.16 10.42 14.30
CA ASP A 132 -9.07 10.68 13.18
C ASP A 132 -9.38 9.41 12.38
N ASN A 133 -8.54 8.38 12.49
CA ASN A 133 -8.62 7.19 11.65
C ASN A 133 -8.45 5.92 12.47
N GLU A 134 -9.53 5.16 12.63
CA GLU A 134 -9.49 3.79 13.17
C GLU A 134 -8.58 2.88 12.32
N VAL A 135 -8.66 3.03 10.99
CA VAL A 135 -7.89 2.24 10.04
C VAL A 135 -7.30 3.11 8.94
N LYS A 136 -6.07 2.80 8.53
CA LYS A 136 -5.47 3.26 7.28
C LYS A 136 -4.91 2.06 6.53
N ALA A 137 -5.18 1.98 5.23
CA ALA A 137 -4.60 0.98 4.35
C ALA A 137 -3.73 1.70 3.32
N THR A 138 -2.50 1.23 3.12
CA THR A 138 -1.52 1.80 2.20
C THR A 138 -0.99 0.72 1.29
N MET A 139 -0.83 1.05 0.01
CA MET A 139 -0.07 0.23 -0.94
C MET A 139 1.11 1.03 -1.48
N MET A 140 2.25 0.36 -1.65
CA MET A 140 3.47 0.95 -2.19
C MET A 140 3.98 0.15 -3.38
N PHE A 141 4.43 0.85 -4.43
CA PHE A 141 4.94 0.26 -5.68
C PHE A 141 6.32 0.85 -5.99
N PRO A 142 7.43 0.11 -5.74
CA PRO A 142 8.75 0.59 -6.13
C PRO A 142 8.93 0.59 -7.65
N ASN A 143 9.71 1.54 -8.17
CA ASN A 143 10.22 1.47 -9.53
C ASN A 143 11.55 0.71 -9.60
N ASP A 144 11.97 0.40 -10.82
CA ASP A 144 13.18 -0.34 -11.17
C ASP A 144 14.50 0.33 -10.71
N LYS A 145 14.44 1.60 -10.32
CA LYS A 145 15.59 2.37 -9.82
C LYS A 145 15.73 2.30 -8.30
N VAL A 146 14.73 1.78 -7.58
CA VAL A 146 14.82 1.56 -6.14
C VAL A 146 15.82 0.43 -5.87
N PRO A 147 16.90 0.67 -5.12
CA PRO A 147 17.86 -0.39 -4.79
C PRO A 147 17.16 -1.53 -4.06
N MET A 148 17.37 -2.76 -4.56
CA MET A 148 16.73 -3.97 -4.02
C MET A 148 15.19 -3.91 -4.01
N GLY A 149 14.56 -3.03 -4.80
CA GLY A 149 13.11 -2.82 -4.79
C GLY A 149 12.32 -4.11 -5.00
N ASP A 150 12.77 -4.96 -5.91
CA ASP A 150 12.14 -6.27 -6.18
C ASP A 150 12.37 -7.29 -5.05
N GLN A 151 13.49 -7.20 -4.33
CA GLN A 151 13.87 -8.16 -3.28
C GLN A 151 13.21 -7.83 -1.94
N VAL A 152 13.12 -6.55 -1.58
CA VAL A 152 12.71 -6.11 -0.24
C VAL A 152 11.47 -5.20 -0.26
N GLY A 153 11.00 -4.78 -1.42
CA GLY A 153 9.76 -4.00 -1.56
C GLY A 153 9.78 -2.72 -0.72
N CYS A 154 8.71 -2.49 0.03
CA CYS A 154 8.55 -1.30 0.87
C CYS A 154 9.61 -1.17 1.98
N TRP A 155 10.31 -2.26 2.35
CA TRP A 155 11.39 -2.24 3.35
C TRP A 155 12.56 -1.37 2.94
N ALA A 156 12.85 -1.25 1.64
CA ALA A 156 13.88 -0.34 1.13
C ALA A 156 13.64 1.13 1.51
N SER A 157 12.46 1.47 2.04
CA SER A 157 12.14 2.81 2.55
C SER A 157 12.09 2.95 4.07
N CYS A 158 12.35 1.87 4.81
CA CYS A 158 12.18 1.80 6.25
C CYS A 158 13.53 1.89 6.95
N HIS A 159 13.89 3.09 7.43
CA HIS A 159 15.22 3.35 8.00
C HIS A 159 15.17 3.61 9.51
N GLU A 160 16.24 3.28 10.22
CA GLU A 160 16.33 3.44 11.68
C GLU A 160 16.16 4.89 12.18
N ASP A 161 16.48 5.86 11.32
CA ASP A 161 16.37 7.30 11.58
C ASP A 161 14.99 7.89 11.19
N SER A 162 14.09 7.06 10.67
CA SER A 162 12.73 7.46 10.32
C SER A 162 11.89 7.84 11.54
N LYS A 163 11.04 8.85 11.38
CA LYS A 163 10.15 9.36 12.43
C LYS A 163 9.32 8.26 13.06
N GLY A 164 9.40 8.19 14.39
CA GLY A 164 8.71 7.19 15.21
C GLY A 164 9.54 5.94 15.53
N MET A 165 10.64 5.70 14.81
CA MET A 165 11.62 4.66 15.16
C MET A 165 12.38 4.99 16.46
N PRO A 166 12.95 4.00 17.16
CA PRO A 166 13.67 4.22 18.42
C PRO A 166 14.81 5.26 18.31
N LYS A 167 15.50 5.33 17.17
CA LYS A 167 16.55 6.32 16.88
C LYS A 167 16.07 7.47 15.98
N GLY A 168 14.77 7.50 15.67
CA GLY A 168 14.18 8.40 14.69
C GLY A 168 14.01 9.82 15.21
N LYS A 169 14.13 10.79 14.30
CA LYS A 169 13.79 12.20 14.53
C LYS A 169 12.67 12.63 13.59
N ASP A 170 12.92 13.61 12.74
CA ASP A 170 11.91 14.19 11.84
C ASP A 170 11.92 13.62 10.42
N LYS A 171 12.96 12.84 10.07
CA LYS A 171 13.08 12.25 8.74
C LYS A 171 11.90 11.32 8.46
N THR A 172 11.25 11.48 7.31
CA THR A 172 10.23 10.53 6.87
C THR A 172 10.89 9.38 6.12
N LYS A 173 10.10 8.37 5.73
CA LYS A 173 10.58 7.28 4.85
C LYS A 173 11.25 7.85 3.60
N TYR A 174 12.33 7.24 3.15
CA TYR A 174 13.07 7.66 1.95
C TYR A 174 13.72 6.45 1.27
N VAL A 175 14.13 6.59 0.02
CA VAL A 175 14.97 5.66 -0.73
C VAL A 175 16.18 6.40 -1.26
N THR A 176 17.30 5.72 -1.45
CA THR A 176 18.56 6.35 -1.90
C THR A 176 18.60 6.60 -3.40
N ALA A 177 17.80 5.88 -4.18
CA ALA A 177 17.60 6.09 -5.61
C ALA A 177 16.20 5.65 -6.03
N GLY A 178 15.74 6.17 -7.16
CA GLY A 178 14.41 5.87 -7.68
C GLY A 178 13.28 6.50 -6.87
N ALA A 179 12.10 5.88 -6.96
CA ALA A 179 10.93 6.30 -6.21
C ALA A 179 9.95 5.14 -6.06
N MET A 180 9.10 5.21 -5.03
CA MET A 180 7.96 4.32 -4.83
C MET A 180 6.67 5.13 -4.92
N ASP A 181 5.71 4.73 -5.75
CA ASP A 181 4.36 5.29 -5.64
C ASP A 181 3.73 4.82 -4.32
N LEU A 182 3.01 5.71 -3.64
CA LEU A 182 2.33 5.44 -2.37
C LEU A 182 0.88 5.88 -2.51
N MET A 183 -0.04 4.93 -2.42
CA MET A 183 -1.47 5.21 -2.34
C MET A 183 -2.00 4.83 -0.96
N GLN A 184 -2.82 5.68 -0.37
CA GLN A 184 -3.35 5.45 0.98
C GLN A 184 -4.82 5.79 1.06
N TRP A 185 -5.56 4.94 1.74
CA TRP A 185 -6.92 5.19 2.23
C TRP A 185 -6.90 5.33 3.75
N ALA A 186 -7.72 6.23 4.27
CA ALA A 186 -7.90 6.47 5.69
C ALA A 186 -9.39 6.51 6.04
N SER A 187 -9.78 5.83 7.13
CA SER A 187 -11.19 5.64 7.50
C SER A 187 -11.91 6.95 7.84
N GLY A 188 -11.19 8.04 8.13
CA GLY A 188 -11.72 9.39 8.27
C GLY A 188 -12.10 10.06 6.94
N GLY A 189 -12.15 9.32 5.83
CA GLY A 189 -12.64 9.80 4.53
C GLY A 189 -11.59 10.47 3.64
N LYS A 190 -10.30 10.23 3.90
CA LYS A 190 -9.19 10.79 3.11
C LYS A 190 -8.52 9.71 2.25
N SER A 191 -8.17 10.06 1.03
CA SER A 191 -7.27 9.28 0.18
C SER A 191 -6.06 10.13 -0.22
N ALA A 192 -4.96 9.47 -0.57
CA ALA A 192 -3.71 10.12 -0.96
C ALA A 192 -3.08 9.44 -2.17
N ASP A 193 -2.65 10.26 -3.14
CA ASP A 193 -1.70 9.92 -4.20
C ASP A 193 -0.36 10.59 -3.89
N GLY A 194 0.57 9.78 -3.37
CA GLY A 194 1.87 10.22 -2.89
C GLY A 194 3.01 9.38 -3.45
N PHE A 195 4.20 9.61 -2.92
CA PHE A 195 5.39 8.86 -3.29
C PHE A 195 6.45 8.91 -2.18
N VAL A 196 7.40 7.98 -2.26
CA VAL A 196 8.63 7.99 -1.46
C VAL A 196 9.81 8.09 -2.40
N ALA A 197 10.62 9.14 -2.27
CA ALA A 197 11.90 9.34 -2.95
C ALA A 197 12.96 9.67 -1.89
N ASP A 198 13.65 10.81 -1.99
CA ASP A 198 14.51 11.36 -0.93
C ASP A 198 13.76 11.64 0.39
N LYS A 199 12.44 11.74 0.33
CA LYS A 199 11.50 11.78 1.45
C LYS A 199 10.13 11.26 1.04
N ARG A 200 9.28 10.99 2.03
CA ARG A 200 7.85 10.68 1.83
C ARG A 200 7.06 11.96 1.59
N ASN A 201 6.29 11.98 0.51
CA ASN A 201 5.30 13.00 0.19
C ASN A 201 3.92 12.34 0.08
N MET A 202 2.92 12.90 0.77
CA MET A 202 1.54 12.39 0.76
C MET A 202 0.68 12.99 -0.36
N THR A 203 1.25 13.90 -1.14
CA THR A 203 0.62 14.56 -2.29
C THR A 203 1.63 14.64 -3.43
N GLY A 204 1.15 14.96 -4.64
CA GLY A 204 2.01 15.11 -5.81
C GLY A 204 2.49 13.78 -6.38
N GLY A 205 1.83 12.67 -6.04
CA GLY A 205 2.00 11.40 -6.75
C GLY A 205 1.67 11.54 -8.24
N LYS A 206 2.22 10.62 -9.04
CA LYS A 206 2.04 10.60 -10.50
C LYS A 206 1.12 9.47 -10.97
N ALA A 207 0.63 8.67 -10.04
CA ALA A 207 -0.18 7.49 -10.34
C ALA A 207 -1.66 7.86 -10.54
N GLY A 208 -2.09 9.08 -10.19
CA GLY A 208 -3.49 9.48 -10.21
C GLY A 208 -4.33 8.61 -9.27
N ALA A 209 -3.74 8.22 -8.13
CA ALA A 209 -4.32 7.22 -7.26
C ALA A 209 -5.54 7.76 -6.50
N THR A 210 -6.59 6.95 -6.46
CA THR A 210 -7.78 7.18 -5.63
C THR A 210 -8.05 5.95 -4.80
N ALA A 211 -8.75 6.13 -3.69
CA ALA A 211 -9.17 5.02 -2.86
C ALA A 211 -10.50 5.30 -2.16
N GLU A 212 -11.33 4.27 -2.08
CA GLU A 212 -12.57 4.25 -1.32
C GLU A 212 -12.60 3.04 -0.41
N GLY A 213 -13.34 3.13 0.69
CA GLY A 213 -13.42 2.02 1.63
C GLY A 213 -14.64 2.10 2.52
N ALA A 214 -15.12 0.94 2.92
CA ALA A 214 -16.28 0.78 3.78
C ALA A 214 -16.04 -0.33 4.79
N LYS A 215 -16.74 -0.24 5.93
CA LYS A 215 -16.77 -1.28 6.97
C LYS A 215 -18.16 -1.90 6.98
N ASN A 216 -18.23 -3.24 6.93
CA ASN A 216 -19.45 -4.00 7.14
C ASN A 216 -19.19 -5.01 8.27
N GLY A 217 -19.87 -4.83 9.40
CA GLY A 217 -19.54 -5.55 10.64
C GLY A 217 -18.10 -5.26 11.09
N ASP A 218 -17.29 -6.31 11.18
CA ASP A 218 -15.87 -6.25 11.55
C ASP A 218 -14.91 -6.21 10.34
N THR A 219 -15.46 -6.20 9.13
CA THR A 219 -14.69 -6.37 7.90
C THR A 219 -14.60 -5.07 7.12
N TYR A 220 -13.38 -4.65 6.83
CA TYR A 220 -13.08 -3.55 5.93
C TYR A 220 -12.93 -4.06 4.51
N THR A 221 -13.46 -3.29 3.55
CA THR A 221 -13.18 -3.45 2.13
C THR A 221 -12.67 -2.11 1.60
N VAL A 222 -11.47 -2.09 1.04
CA VAL A 222 -10.82 -0.90 0.50
C VAL A 222 -10.46 -1.17 -0.96
N THR A 223 -10.92 -0.31 -1.86
CA THR A 223 -10.61 -0.37 -3.29
C THR A 223 -9.71 0.80 -3.65
N PHE A 224 -8.54 0.48 -4.19
CA PHE A 224 -7.60 1.42 -4.78
C PHE A 224 -7.72 1.38 -6.29
N THR A 225 -7.62 2.56 -6.91
CA THR A 225 -7.48 2.71 -8.36
C THR A 225 -6.24 3.55 -8.62
N ARG A 226 -5.40 3.14 -9.56
CA ARG A 226 -4.32 3.98 -10.07
C ARG A 226 -4.12 3.75 -11.56
N LYS A 227 -3.56 4.74 -12.25
CA LYS A 227 -3.09 4.58 -13.62
C LYS A 227 -1.93 3.58 -13.67
N LEU A 228 -1.77 2.90 -14.79
CA LEU A 228 -0.60 2.08 -15.07
C LEU A 228 0.69 2.94 -15.15
N ALA A 229 0.55 4.19 -15.60
CA ALA A 229 1.61 5.19 -15.47
C ALA A 229 1.77 5.68 -14.02
N GLY A 230 2.96 6.15 -13.66
CA GLY A 230 3.30 6.62 -12.31
C GLY A 230 4.79 6.88 -12.17
N ASN A 231 5.28 7.05 -10.93
CA ASN A 231 6.73 6.96 -10.71
C ASN A 231 7.21 5.50 -10.88
N ALA A 232 6.35 4.54 -10.53
CA ALA A 232 6.45 3.15 -10.94
C ALA A 232 5.53 2.89 -12.14
N VAL A 233 6.11 2.45 -13.25
CA VAL A 233 5.37 2.13 -14.48
C VAL A 233 4.95 0.66 -14.43
N LEU A 234 3.64 0.42 -14.48
CA LEU A 234 3.06 -0.91 -14.45
C LEU A 234 2.75 -1.37 -15.87
N ALA A 235 3.57 -2.25 -16.42
CA ALA A 235 3.39 -2.74 -17.78
C ALA A 235 2.52 -4.01 -17.81
N ALA A 236 1.56 -4.06 -18.76
CA ALA A 236 0.89 -5.31 -19.09
C ALA A 236 1.90 -6.36 -19.59
N GLY A 237 1.62 -7.63 -19.33
CA GLY A 237 2.54 -8.76 -19.55
C GLY A 237 3.68 -8.86 -18.53
N LYS A 238 3.64 -8.10 -17.43
CA LYS A 238 4.67 -8.13 -16.37
C LYS A 238 4.07 -8.40 -14.99
N ALA A 239 4.89 -8.99 -14.13
CA ALA A 239 4.68 -9.00 -12.70
C ALA A 239 5.20 -7.67 -12.13
N VAL A 240 4.39 -6.99 -11.30
CA VAL A 240 4.76 -5.70 -10.71
C VAL A 240 4.91 -5.83 -9.20
N PRO A 241 6.02 -5.34 -8.60
CA PRO A 241 6.24 -5.43 -7.17
C PRO A 241 5.31 -4.49 -6.40
N PHE A 242 4.82 -4.95 -5.26
CA PHE A 242 4.05 -4.13 -4.33
C PHE A 242 4.20 -4.60 -2.88
N GLY A 243 3.80 -3.73 -1.95
CA GLY A 243 3.64 -4.08 -0.54
C GLY A 243 2.43 -3.41 0.08
N ILE A 244 1.89 -4.02 1.14
CA ILE A 244 0.75 -3.53 1.92
C ILE A 244 1.25 -3.05 3.28
N ALA A 245 0.70 -1.94 3.77
CA ALA A 245 0.81 -1.54 5.17
C ALA A 245 -0.58 -1.13 5.70
N ILE A 246 -0.99 -1.72 6.82
CA ILE A 246 -2.25 -1.41 7.48
C ILE A 246 -1.97 -0.92 8.89
N HIS A 247 -2.41 0.30 9.17
CA HIS A 247 -2.57 0.79 10.53
C HIS A 247 -3.99 0.46 10.99
N ALA A 248 -4.12 -0.23 12.10
CA ALA A 248 -5.40 -0.56 12.72
C ALA A 248 -5.40 -0.06 14.17
N ASP A 249 -6.58 -0.01 14.81
CA ASP A 249 -6.72 0.40 16.20
C ASP A 249 -6.17 1.81 16.48
N ASN A 250 -6.46 2.74 15.57
CA ASN A 250 -6.02 4.13 15.67
C ASN A 250 -4.48 4.31 15.68
N ALA A 251 -3.75 3.32 15.19
CA ALA A 251 -2.29 3.37 15.16
C ALA A 251 -1.74 4.35 14.11
N ALA A 252 -0.56 4.89 14.38
CA ALA A 252 0.18 5.71 13.44
C ALA A 252 1.66 5.33 13.33
N GLY A 253 2.36 5.98 12.40
CA GLY A 253 3.81 5.85 12.25
C GLY A 253 4.24 4.41 12.01
N ARG A 254 5.15 3.91 12.86
CA ARG A 254 5.72 2.56 12.75
C ARG A 254 4.82 1.44 13.29
N PHE A 255 3.69 1.77 13.90
CA PHE A 255 2.77 0.79 14.46
C PHE A 255 1.78 0.35 13.38
N HIS A 256 2.19 -0.63 12.58
CA HIS A 256 1.41 -1.14 11.46
C HIS A 256 1.74 -2.60 11.19
N HIS A 257 0.83 -3.28 10.52
CA HIS A 257 1.08 -4.58 9.93
C HIS A 257 1.46 -4.42 8.47
N VAL A 258 2.52 -5.09 8.04
CA VAL A 258 3.05 -5.02 6.67
C VAL A 258 3.12 -6.39 6.04
N SER A 259 3.03 -6.43 4.71
CA SER A 259 3.43 -7.60 3.94
C SER A 259 4.93 -7.56 3.61
N PHE A 260 5.49 -8.69 3.19
CA PHE A 260 6.72 -8.66 2.40
C PHE A 260 6.44 -8.12 0.98
N GLY A 261 7.50 -8.02 0.18
CA GLY A 261 7.35 -7.75 -1.25
C GLY A 261 6.58 -8.88 -1.92
N HIS A 262 5.48 -8.54 -2.58
CA HIS A 262 4.68 -9.44 -3.41
C HIS A 262 4.59 -8.90 -4.83
N THR A 263 4.03 -9.69 -5.73
CA THR A 263 3.85 -9.33 -7.14
C THR A 263 2.39 -9.38 -7.56
N ILE A 264 1.97 -8.38 -8.34
CA ILE A 264 0.70 -8.42 -9.09
C ILE A 264 1.03 -8.77 -10.53
N GLY A 265 0.51 -9.89 -11.04
CA GLY A 265 0.63 -10.29 -12.43
C GLY A 265 -0.37 -9.57 -13.31
N LEU A 266 0.09 -8.64 -14.16
CA LEU A 266 -0.75 -7.94 -15.14
C LEU A 266 -0.79 -8.73 -16.45
N GLY A 267 -1.55 -9.82 -16.52
CA GLY A 267 -1.49 -10.75 -17.65
C GLY A 267 -0.19 -11.56 -17.70
N ALA A 268 0.49 -11.66 -16.56
CA ALA A 268 1.61 -12.54 -16.28
C ALA A 268 1.34 -13.30 -14.96
N ASP A 269 2.20 -14.24 -14.60
CA ASP A 269 2.16 -14.82 -13.27
C ASP A 269 2.59 -13.81 -12.19
N GLY A 270 2.10 -14.03 -10.97
CA GLY A 270 2.39 -13.24 -9.78
C GLY A 270 1.60 -13.80 -8.59
N ASP A 271 1.95 -13.36 -7.39
CA ASP A 271 1.27 -13.77 -6.14
C ASP A 271 -0.22 -13.41 -6.17
N VAL A 272 -0.53 -12.28 -6.80
CA VAL A 272 -1.89 -11.83 -7.11
C VAL A 272 -2.06 -11.79 -8.62
N LYS A 273 -2.94 -12.62 -9.17
CA LYS A 273 -3.23 -12.61 -10.61
C LYS A 273 -4.31 -11.58 -10.91
N ALA A 274 -3.95 -10.51 -11.62
CA ALA A 274 -4.91 -9.47 -11.96
C ALA A 274 -5.80 -9.89 -13.13
N ALA A 275 -7.11 -9.75 -12.97
CA ALA A 275 -8.08 -10.03 -14.03
C ALA A 275 -8.12 -8.88 -15.03
N LYS A 276 -7.88 -9.17 -16.31
CA LYS A 276 -8.04 -8.19 -17.39
C LYS A 276 -9.54 -7.89 -17.58
N GLN A 277 -9.90 -6.60 -17.59
CA GLN A 277 -11.25 -6.10 -17.85
C GLN A 277 -11.46 -5.75 -19.33
#